data_AF-A0A833ECN4-F1
#
_entry.id   AF-A0A833ECN4-F1
#
_cell.length_a   1.000
_cell.length_b   1.000
_cell.length_c   1.000
_cell.angle_alpha   90.00
_cell.angle_beta   90.00
_cell.angle_gamma   90.00
#
_symmetry.space_group_name_H-M   'P 1'
#
loop_
_entity.id
_entity.type
_entity.pdbx_description
1 polymer ?
#
loop_
_entity_poly.entity_id
_entity_poly.type
_entity_poly.pdbx_seq_one_letter_code
_entity_poly.pdbx_strand_id
1 'polypeptide(L)'
;MEEFQKQLEDLEEQLQYCEKLVASETRLDVAVLILEELQSKIQKIKESSGVVDERLTALADRVKLLYHRAKALLSLQEGRNAYRQFED
;
A
#
# COMPACT_ATOMS: atom_id res chain seq x y z
N MET A 1 9.03 13.01 19.98
CA MET A 1 8.76 13.79 18.76
C MET A 1 9.59 13.30 17.59
N GLU A 2 10.93 13.23 17.71
CA GLU A 2 11.81 12.69 16.65
C GLU A 2 11.46 11.25 16.23
N GLU A 3 11.19 10.35 17.17
CA GLU A 3 10.86 8.96 16.85
C GLU A 3 9.57 8.82 16.02
N PHE A 4 8.55 9.62 16.33
CA PHE A 4 7.31 9.64 15.56
C PHE A 4 7.51 10.22 14.16
N GLN A 5 8.32 11.27 14.03
CA GLN A 5 8.66 11.83 12.71
C GLN A 5 9.40 10.81 11.85
N LYS A 6 10.36 10.09 12.43
CA LYS A 6 11.08 9.01 11.75
C LYS A 6 10.13 7.90 11.30
N GLN A 7 9.19 7.49 12.15
CA GLN A 7 8.16 6.51 11.77
C GLN A 7 7.32 6.99 10.58
N LEU A 8 6.95 8.27 10.52
CA LEU A 8 6.21 8.83 9.38
C LEU A 8 7.05 8.84 8.09
N GLU A 9 8.34 9.14 8.18
CA GLU A 9 9.27 9.10 7.05
C GLU A 9 9.44 7.67 6.53
N ASP A 10 9.65 6.69 7.42
CA ASP A 10 9.76 5.27 7.05
C ASP A 10 8.48 4.77 6.33
N LEU A 11 7.30 5.20 6.80
CA LEU A 11 6.02 4.89 6.16
C LEU A 11 5.90 5.54 4.77
N GLU A 12 6.34 6.79 4.61
CA GLU A 12 6.34 7.50 3.34
C GLU A 12 7.25 6.84 2.30
N GLU A 13 8.47 6.44 2.69
CA GLU A 13 9.41 5.77 1.79
C GLU A 13 8.86 4.43 1.29
N GLN A 14 8.30 3.62 2.20
CA GLN A 14 7.66 2.35 1.84
C GLN A 14 6.46 2.55 0.91
N LEU A 15 5.64 3.57 1.17
CA LEU A 15 4.51 3.90 0.32
C LEU A 15 4.97 4.36 -1.08
N GLN A 16 6.00 5.21 -1.18
CA GLN A 16 6.58 5.63 -2.46
C GLN A 16 7.13 4.44 -3.27
N TYR A 17 7.73 3.46 -2.59
CA TYR A 17 8.17 2.23 -3.25
C TYR A 17 6.97 1.46 -3.85
N CYS A 18 5.88 1.30 -3.09
CA CYS A 18 4.65 0.70 -3.59
C CYS A 18 4.04 1.50 -4.75
N GLU A 19 4.07 2.83 -4.72
CA GLU A 19 3.56 3.69 -5.80
C GLU A 19 4.28 3.39 -7.13
N LYS A 20 5.61 3.20 -7.09
CA LYS A 20 6.41 2.84 -8.27
C LYS A 20 6.04 1.45 -8.81
N LEU A 21 5.86 0.46 -7.94
CA LEU A 21 5.43 -0.89 -8.35
C LEU A 21 4.05 -0.86 -9.01
N VAL A 22 3.09 -0.18 -8.39
CA VAL A 22 1.71 -0.09 -8.90
C VAL A 22 1.65 0.73 -10.20
N ALA A 23 2.40 1.83 -10.30
CA ALA A 23 2.45 2.65 -11.51
C ALA A 23 3.07 1.92 -12.71
N SER A 24 4.03 1.04 -12.46
CA SER A 24 4.65 0.19 -13.49
C SER A 24 3.88 -1.10 -13.75
N GLU A 25 2.80 -1.38 -13.00
CA GLU A 25 2.07 -2.65 -13.00
C GLU A 25 3.01 -3.86 -12.80
N THR A 26 4.07 -3.70 -12.02
CA THR A 26 5.05 -4.77 -11.73
C THR A 26 4.94 -5.25 -10.29
N ARG A 27 5.06 -6.58 -10.10
CA ARG A 27 5.05 -7.23 -8.77
C ARG A 27 3.89 -6.75 -7.90
N LEU A 28 2.69 -6.69 -8.48
CA LEU A 28 1.48 -6.18 -7.83
C LEU A 28 1.10 -6.99 -6.57
N ASP A 29 1.39 -8.29 -6.57
CA ASP A 29 1.29 -9.18 -5.41
C ASP A 29 2.15 -8.69 -4.23
N VAL A 30 3.40 -8.30 -4.49
CA VAL A 30 4.31 -7.76 -3.49
C VAL A 30 3.85 -6.39 -3.01
N ALA A 31 3.40 -5.53 -3.93
CA ALA A 31 2.87 -4.23 -3.58
C ALA A 31 1.66 -4.36 -2.64
N VAL A 32 0.76 -5.31 -2.90
CA VAL A 32 -0.40 -5.61 -2.04
C VAL A 32 0.03 -6.01 -0.63
N LEU A 33 0.99 -6.94 -0.50
CA LEU A 33 1.46 -7.41 0.81
C LEU A 33 2.09 -6.27 1.64
N ILE A 34 2.92 -5.44 1.02
CA ILE A 34 3.54 -4.30 1.71
C ILE A 34 2.46 -3.30 2.14
N LEU A 35 1.45 -3.05 1.29
CA LEU A 35 0.36 -2.13 1.63
C LEU A 35 -0.51 -2.64 2.78
N GLU A 36 -0.74 -3.95 2.89
CA GLU A 36 -1.43 -4.56 4.06
C GLU A 36 -0.61 -4.37 5.34
N GLU A 37 0.71 -4.54 5.25
CA GLU A 37 1.62 -4.29 6.39
C GLU A 37 1.61 -2.81 6.81
N LEU A 38 1.64 -1.88 5.84
CA LEU A 38 1.56 -0.44 6.09
C LEU A 38 0.25 -0.05 6.77
N GLN A 39 -0.89 -0.61 6.36
CA GLN A 39 -2.17 -0.37 7.04
C GLN A 39 -2.10 -0.82 8.50
N SER A 40 -1.53 -2.00 8.77
CA SER A 40 -1.38 -2.52 10.13
C SER A 40 -0.47 -1.63 10.98
N LYS A 41 0.67 -1.17 10.43
CA LYS A 41 1.59 -0.25 11.13
C LYS A 41 0.91 1.07 11.47
N ILE A 42 0.23 1.68 10.50
CA ILE A 42 -0.49 2.94 10.69
C ILE A 42 -1.56 2.79 11.77
N GLN A 43 -2.31 1.69 11.76
CA GLN A 43 -3.33 1.42 12.77
C GLN A 43 -2.73 1.30 14.18
N LYS A 44 -1.62 0.57 14.33
CA LYS A 44 -0.91 0.46 15.61
C LYS A 44 -0.40 1.80 16.12
N ILE A 45 0.10 2.66 15.23
CA ILE A 45 0.57 4.00 15.59
C ILE A 45 -0.61 4.88 16.05
N LYS A 46 -1.76 4.80 15.38
CA LYS A 46 -2.98 5.52 15.80
C LYS A 46 -3.43 5.07 17.19
N GLU A 47 -3.41 3.76 17.46
CA GLU A 47 -3.79 3.18 18.75
C GLU A 47 -2.82 3.54 19.88
N SER A 48 -1.51 3.58 19.60
CA SER A 48 -0.47 3.82 20.62
C SER A 48 -0.25 5.29 20.93
N SER A 49 -0.39 6.18 19.94
CA SER A 49 -0.16 7.61 20.12
C SER A 49 -1.35 8.31 20.77
N GLY A 50 -2.58 7.85 20.52
CA GLY A 50 -3.80 8.57 20.91
C GLY A 50 -3.91 9.96 20.26
N VAL A 51 -3.03 10.29 19.31
CA VAL A 51 -2.93 11.59 18.66
C VAL A 51 -3.55 11.49 17.28
N VAL A 52 -4.46 12.41 16.98
CA VAL A 52 -4.94 12.64 15.62
C VAL A 52 -3.88 13.48 14.91
N ASP A 53 -3.03 12.81 14.13
CA ASP A 53 -2.02 13.45 13.28
C ASP A 53 -2.50 13.50 11.83
N GLU A 54 -2.50 14.68 11.23
CA GLU A 54 -2.98 14.90 9.86
C GLU A 54 -2.11 14.18 8.82
N ARG A 55 -0.80 14.13 9.04
CA ARG A 55 0.14 13.47 8.11
C ARG A 55 -0.04 11.95 8.17
N LEU A 56 -0.19 11.38 9.35
CA LEU A 56 -0.52 9.95 9.52
C LEU A 56 -1.87 9.60 8.90
N THR A 57 -2.85 10.49 9.02
CA THR A 57 -4.17 10.31 8.40
C THR A 57 -4.09 10.34 6.88
N ALA A 58 -3.37 11.32 6.30
CA ALA A 58 -3.12 11.39 4.87
C ALA A 58 -2.38 10.15 4.34
N LEU A 59 -1.41 9.63 5.10
CA LEU A 59 -0.73 8.37 4.76
C LEU A 59 -1.68 7.18 4.77
N ALA A 60 -2.56 7.09 5.77
CA ALA A 60 -3.56 6.03 5.85
C ALA A 60 -4.47 6.01 4.60
N ASP A 61 -4.94 7.19 4.18
CA ASP A 61 -5.82 7.33 3.03
C ASP A 61 -5.10 6.96 1.72
N ARG A 62 -3.85 7.41 1.55
CA ARG A 62 -3.03 7.06 0.38
C ARG A 62 -2.74 5.56 0.31
N VAL A 63 -2.37 4.93 1.44
CA VAL A 63 -2.14 3.48 1.50
C VAL A 63 -3.41 2.72 1.10
N LYS A 64 -4.58 3.14 1.61
CA LYS A 64 -5.86 2.49 1.30
C LYS A 64 -6.21 2.62 -0.18
N LEU A 65 -6.06 3.81 -0.76
CA LEU A 65 -6.31 4.05 -2.17
C LEU A 65 -5.40 3.18 -3.05
N LEU A 66 -4.11 3.16 -2.73
CA LEU A 66 -3.12 2.41 -3.49
C LEU A 66 -3.33 0.89 -3.38
N TYR A 67 -3.73 0.41 -2.19
CA TYR A 67 -4.07 -1.00 -1.97
C TYR A 67 -5.20 -1.47 -2.89
N HIS A 68 -6.30 -0.71 -2.94
CA HIS A 68 -7.43 -1.06 -3.79
C HIS A 68 -7.05 -1.02 -5.28
N ARG A 69 -6.23 -0.03 -5.68
CA ARG A 69 -5.70 0.03 -7.05
C ARG A 69 -4.84 -1.19 -7.38
N ALA A 70 -3.92 -1.56 -6.49
CA ALA A 70 -3.04 -2.71 -6.67
C ALA A 70 -3.84 -4.02 -6.78
N LYS A 71 -4.83 -4.23 -5.90
CA LYS A 71 -5.76 -5.38 -5.96
C LYS A 71 -6.53 -5.43 -7.27
N ALA A 72 -7.09 -4.31 -7.73
CA ALA A 72 -7.85 -4.26 -8.98
C ALA A 72 -6.97 -4.61 -10.19
N LEU A 73 -5.76 -4.05 -10.26
CA LEU A 73 -4.81 -4.37 -11.33
C LEU A 73 -4.38 -5.85 -11.30
N LEU A 74 -4.12 -6.39 -10.12
CA LEU A 74 -3.75 -7.79 -9.95
C LEU A 74 -4.87 -8.72 -10.43
N SER A 75 -6.13 -8.47 -10.03
CA SER A 75 -7.27 -9.26 -10.49
C SER A 75 -7.50 -9.16 -12.01
N LEU A 76 -7.24 -8.00 -12.62
CA LEU A 76 -7.29 -7.86 -14.08
C LEU A 76 -6.18 -8.67 -14.77
N GLN A 77 -4.98 -8.72 -14.20
CA GLN A 77 -3.87 -9.51 -14.74
C GLN A 77 -4.17 -11.01 -14.64
N GLU A 78 -4.70 -11.47 -13.50
CA GLU A 78 -5.13 -12.85 -13.30
C GLU A 78 -6.25 -13.24 -14.29
N GLY A 79 -7.25 -12.37 -14.47
CA GLY A 79 -8.32 -12.59 -15.46
C GLY A 79 -7.79 -12.71 -16.89
N ARG A 80 -6.90 -11.82 -17.33
CA ARG A 80 -6.28 -11.91 -18.68
C ARG A 80 -5.49 -13.20 -18.86
N ASN A 81 -4.77 -13.63 -17.83
CA ASN A 81 -4.00 -14.88 -17.87
C ASN A 81 -4.93 -16.11 -17.96
N ALA A 82 -6.04 -16.10 -17.24
CA ALA A 82 -7.03 -17.17 -17.33
C ALA A 82 -7.62 -17.29 -18.74
N TYR A 83 -7.99 -16.19 -19.40
CA TYR A 83 -8.52 -16.22 -20.77
C TYR A 83 -7.49 -16.73 -21.80
N ARG A 84 -6.21 -16.36 -21.68
CA ARG A 84 -5.15 -16.88 -22.56
C ARG A 84 -5.00 -18.41 -22.50
N GLN A 85 -5.23 -19.02 -21.34
CA GLN A 85 -5.13 -20.47 -21.18
C GLN A 85 -6.23 -21.27 -21.91
N PHE A 86 -7.26 -20.60 -22.46
CA PHE A 86 -8.33 -21.24 -23.22
C PHE A 86 -8.24 -20.97 -24.73
N GLU A 87 -7.27 -20.16 -25.18
CA GLU A 87 -7.05 -19.86 -26.62
C GLU A 87 -5.89 -20.68 -27.23
N ASP A 88 -5.10 -21.38 -26.40
CA ASP A 88 -4.04 -22.33 -26.78
C ASP A 88 -4.52 -23.79 -26.66
#